data_AF-C6LCE1-F1
#
_entry.id   AF-C6LCE1-F1
#
_cell.length_a   1.000
_cell.length_b   1.000
_cell.length_c   1.000
_cell.angle_alpha   90.00
_cell.angle_beta   90.00
_cell.angle_gamma   90.00
#
_symmetry.space_group_name_H-M   'P 1'
#
loop_
_entity.id
_entity.type
_entity.pdbx_description
1 polymer ?
#
loop_
_entity_poly.entity_id
_entity_poly.type
_entity_poly.pdbx_seq_one_letter_code
_entity_poly.pdbx_strand_id
1 'polypeptide(L)'
;MMYPYMTLADETEIVHSQIIEENNVQKVIVHFERPTEDGFDSARCELPTYKWILKDGYSEEEIAMFEQLLRSNAHLLYKYAANGGIQIA
;
A
#
# COMPACT_ATOMS: atom_id res chain seq x y z
N MET A 1 1.99 -1.91 12.80
CA MET A 1 3.32 -1.57 12.24
C MET A 1 3.22 -1.57 10.71
N MET A 2 4.05 -0.80 10.01
CA MET A 2 4.10 -0.80 8.54
C MET A 2 5.35 -1.57 8.09
N TYR A 3 5.23 -2.33 7.01
CA TYR A 3 6.28 -3.16 6.45
C TYR A 3 6.56 -2.77 4.99
N PRO A 4 7.83 -2.65 4.59
CA PRO A 4 8.17 -2.32 3.21
C PRO A 4 7.75 -3.44 2.26
N TYR A 5 7.23 -3.05 1.10
CA TYR A 5 6.87 -3.95 0.02
C TYR A 5 7.80 -3.76 -1.17
N MET A 6 7.86 -2.55 -1.73
CA MET A 6 8.75 -2.19 -2.84
C MET A 6 8.86 -0.67 -3.01
N THR A 7 9.91 -0.26 -3.70
CA THR A 7 10.14 1.12 -4.16
C THR A 7 9.92 1.20 -5.66
N LEU A 8 9.19 2.21 -6.13
CA LEU A 8 9.00 2.48 -7.56
C LEU A 8 10.13 3.35 -8.12
N ALA A 9 10.19 3.47 -9.45
CA ALA A 9 11.25 4.21 -10.14
C ALA A 9 11.21 5.74 -9.87
N ASP A 10 10.07 6.25 -9.44
CA ASP A 10 9.84 7.65 -9.05
C ASP A 10 10.05 7.89 -7.55
N GLU A 11 10.72 6.97 -6.85
CA GLU A 11 10.97 7.01 -5.41
C GLU A 11 9.71 6.86 -4.53
N THR A 12 8.56 6.47 -5.11
CA THR A 12 7.39 6.09 -4.32
C THR A 12 7.68 4.82 -3.52
N GLU A 13 7.68 4.93 -2.20
CA GLU A 13 7.75 3.83 -1.26
C GLU A 13 6.35 3.23 -1.05
N ILE A 14 6.22 1.92 -1.28
CA ILE A 14 5.01 1.16 -1.02
C ILE A 14 5.23 0.34 0.25
N VAL A 15 4.41 0.59 1.26
CA VAL A 15 4.44 -0.13 2.54
C VAL A 15 3.05 -0.64 2.91
N HIS A 16 2.97 -1.74 3.66
CA HIS A 16 1.69 -2.34 4.04
C HIS A 16 1.60 -2.58 5.55
N SER A 17 0.38 -2.56 6.09
CA SER A 17 0.13 -2.94 7.48
C SER A 17 0.25 -4.44 7.70
N GLN A 18 0.29 -4.87 8.96
CA GLN A 18 -0.12 -6.22 9.35
C GLN A 18 -1.59 -6.49 8.97
N ILE A 19 -2.03 -7.74 9.08
CA ILE A 19 -3.45 -8.08 8.96
C ILE A 19 -4.22 -7.40 10.11
N ILE A 20 -5.28 -6.68 9.75
CA ILE A 20 -6.24 -6.05 10.67
C ILE A 20 -7.54 -6.81 10.54
N GLU A 21 -8.02 -7.42 11.61
CA GLU A 21 -9.28 -8.16 11.61
C GLU A 21 -10.41 -7.28 12.15
N GLU A 22 -11.41 -7.00 11.30
CA GLU A 22 -12.56 -6.17 11.65
C GLU A 22 -13.83 -6.80 11.08
N ASN A 23 -14.86 -7.02 11.90
CA ASN A 23 -16.13 -7.62 11.48
C ASN A 23 -15.98 -8.96 10.74
N ASN A 24 -15.04 -9.83 11.17
CA ASN A 24 -14.66 -11.09 10.49
C ASN A 24 -14.10 -10.91 9.06
N VAL A 25 -13.62 -9.71 8.72
CA VAL A 25 -12.93 -9.43 7.46
C VAL A 25 -11.47 -9.08 7.76
N GLN A 26 -10.57 -9.77 7.08
CA GLN A 26 -9.15 -9.46 7.11
C GLN A 26 -8.83 -8.30 6.16
N LYS A 27 -8.30 -7.23 6.72
CA LYS A 27 -7.92 -6.02 6.01
C LYS A 27 -6.41 -5.83 6.01
N VAL A 28 -5.91 -5.21 4.95
CA VAL A 28 -4.53 -4.72 4.85
C VAL A 28 -4.60 -3.29 4.33
N ILE A 29 -3.93 -2.37 5.00
CA ILE A 29 -3.81 -0.99 4.55
C ILE A 29 -2.46 -0.85 3.85
N VAL A 30 -2.47 -0.36 2.62
CA VAL A 30 -1.27 -0.10 1.82
C VAL A 30 -1.08 1.40 1.70
N HIS A 31 0.11 1.89 2.00
CA HIS A 31 0.51 3.29 1.85
C HIS A 31 1.45 3.43 0.67
N PHE A 32 1.35 4.57 0.02
CA PHE A 32 2.21 5.04 -1.06
C PHE A 32 2.71 6.42 -0.64
N GLU A 33 4.02 6.56 -0.46
CA GLU A 33 4.64 7.79 0.01
C GLU A 33 5.83 8.15 -0.89
N ARG A 34 5.84 9.36 -1.44
CA ARG A 34 6.91 9.87 -2.31
C ARG A 34 7.38 11.21 -1.77
N PRO A 35 8.69 11.41 -1.48
CA PRO A 35 9.20 12.69 -1.01
C PRO A 35 9.06 13.76 -2.11
N THR A 36 8.76 14.99 -1.70
CA THR A 36 8.72 16.18 -2.56
C THR A 36 9.56 17.29 -1.94
N GLU A 37 9.79 18.39 -2.67
CA GLU A 37 10.58 19.53 -2.15
C GLU A 37 9.97 20.12 -0.86
N ASP A 38 8.64 20.10 -0.74
CA ASP A 38 7.90 20.71 0.37
C ASP A 38 7.28 19.69 1.35
N GLY A 39 7.52 18.38 1.17
CA GLY A 39 6.92 17.35 2.01
C GLY A 39 6.84 15.97 1.36
N PHE A 40 5.63 15.42 1.29
CA PHE A 40 5.37 14.08 0.75
C PHE A 40 4.03 14.01 0.01
N ASP A 41 4.03 13.41 -1.17
CA ASP A 41 2.80 12.90 -1.77
C ASP A 41 2.39 11.62 -1.01
N SER A 42 1.10 11.49 -0.67
CA SER A 42 0.61 10.42 0.20
C SER A 42 -0.71 9.83 -0.31
N ALA A 43 -0.73 8.51 -0.51
CA ALA A 43 -1.97 7.78 -0.79
C ALA A 43 -2.10 6.53 0.09
N ARG A 44 -3.34 6.18 0.44
CA ARG A 44 -3.63 5.02 1.31
C ARG A 44 -4.84 4.25 0.77
N CYS A 45 -4.70 2.95 0.62
CA CYS A 45 -5.75 2.07 0.12
C CYS A 45 -6.02 0.90 1.09
N GLU A 46 -7.29 0.59 1.31
CA GLU A 46 -7.74 -0.57 2.10
C GLU A 46 -8.03 -1.76 1.18
N LEU A 47 -7.41 -2.90 1.46
CA LEU A 47 -7.77 -4.20 0.89
C LEU A 47 -8.71 -4.96 1.83
N PRO A 48 -9.67 -5.76 1.32
CA PRO A 48 -9.84 -6.13 -0.09
C PRO A 48 -10.82 -5.23 -0.85
N THR A 49 -11.31 -4.15 -0.22
CA THR A 49 -12.33 -3.26 -0.78
C THR A 49 -11.79 -2.35 -1.89
N TYR A 50 -10.47 -2.20 -1.98
CA TYR A 50 -9.76 -1.23 -2.84
C TYR A 50 -10.23 0.20 -2.57
N LYS A 51 -10.61 0.49 -1.31
CA LYS A 51 -11.09 1.80 -0.91
C LYS A 51 -9.90 2.72 -0.64
N TRP A 52 -9.78 3.77 -1.43
CA TRP A 52 -8.83 4.85 -1.18
C TRP A 52 -9.29 5.72 0.00
N ILE A 53 -8.51 5.74 1.07
CA ILE A 53 -8.76 6.51 2.30
C ILE A 53 -8.11 7.89 2.20
N LEU A 54 -6.96 7.98 1.53
CA LEU A 54 -6.21 9.20 1.30
C LEU A 54 -5.66 9.19 -0.13
N LYS A 55 -5.73 10.34 -0.80
CA LYS A 55 -5.12 10.62 -2.09
C LYS A 55 -4.69 12.08 -2.09
N ASP A 56 -3.43 12.32 -1.78
CA ASP A 56 -2.84 13.65 -1.68
C ASP A 56 -1.54 13.68 -2.49
N GLY A 57 -1.35 14.70 -3.32
CA GLY A 57 -0.17 14.84 -4.17
C GLY A 57 -0.12 14.00 -5.45
N TYR A 58 -0.76 12.82 -5.47
CA TYR A 58 -0.80 11.95 -6.66
C TYR A 58 -1.93 12.32 -7.63
N SER A 59 -1.63 12.22 -8.93
CA SER A 59 -2.60 12.36 -10.03
C SER A 59 -3.55 11.15 -10.13
N GLU A 60 -4.68 11.32 -10.84
CA GLU A 60 -5.63 10.21 -11.06
C GLU A 60 -5.01 9.05 -11.86
N GLU A 61 -4.07 9.34 -12.75
CA GLU A 61 -3.35 8.32 -13.54
C GLU A 61 -2.43 7.47 -12.65
N GLU A 62 -1.70 8.10 -11.73
CA GLU A 62 -0.87 7.41 -10.74
C GLU A 62 -1.72 6.54 -9.80
N ILE A 63 -2.85 7.07 -9.32
CA ILE A 63 -3.79 6.30 -8.49
C ILE A 63 -4.35 5.08 -9.25
N ALA A 64 -4.66 5.23 -10.55
CA ALA A 64 -5.10 4.11 -11.38
C ALA A 64 -4.01 3.04 -11.54
N MET A 65 -2.75 3.46 -11.73
CA MET A 65 -1.60 2.55 -11.77
C MET A 65 -1.42 1.81 -10.45
N PHE A 66 -1.52 2.52 -9.31
CA PHE A 66 -1.43 1.90 -7.99
C PHE A 66 -2.56 0.90 -7.75
N GLU A 67 -3.79 1.20 -8.19
CA GLU A 67 -4.90 0.26 -8.06
C GLU A 67 -4.66 -1.02 -8.88
N GLN A 68 -4.13 -0.90 -10.10
CA GLN A 68 -3.75 -2.08 -10.90
C GLN A 68 -2.65 -2.91 -10.23
N LEU A 69 -1.65 -2.25 -9.63
CA LEU A 69 -0.60 -2.90 -8.86
C LEU A 69 -1.20 -3.66 -7.67
N LEU A 70 -2.10 -3.04 -6.90
CA LEU A 70 -2.77 -3.67 -5.77
C LEU A 70 -3.58 -4.89 -6.20
N ARG A 71 -4.37 -4.77 -7.28
CA ARG A 71 -5.18 -5.89 -7.80
C ARG A 71 -4.32 -7.08 -8.23
N SER A 72 -3.17 -6.80 -8.84
CA SER A 72 -2.24 -7.83 -9.29
C SER A 72 -1.51 -8.51 -8.12
N ASN A 73 -1.27 -7.79 -7.02
CA ASN A 73 -0.42 -8.23 -5.92
C ASN A 73 -1.15 -8.47 -4.58
N ALA A 74 -2.47 -8.33 -4.52
CA ALA A 74 -3.24 -8.44 -3.27
C ALA A 74 -2.90 -9.72 -2.49
N HIS A 75 -2.82 -10.86 -3.17
CA HIS A 75 -2.47 -12.15 -2.56
C HIS A 75 -1.08 -12.15 -1.88
N LEU A 76 -0.09 -11.47 -2.47
CA LEU A 76 1.24 -11.31 -1.86
C LEU A 76 1.20 -10.36 -0.68
N LEU A 77 0.48 -9.26 -0.78
CA LEU A 77 0.31 -8.29 0.32
C LEU A 77 -0.31 -8.96 1.55
N TYR A 78 -1.35 -9.79 1.38
CA TYR A 78 -1.91 -10.58 2.48
C TYR A 78 -0.91 -11.59 3.04
N LYS A 79 -0.17 -12.30 2.18
CA LYS A 79 0.85 -13.24 2.61
C LYS A 79 1.92 -12.55 3.46
N TYR A 80 2.45 -11.42 3.01
CA TYR A 80 3.49 -10.69 3.75
C TYR A 80 2.93 -10.03 5.01
N ALA A 81 1.70 -9.51 4.97
CA ALA A 81 1.03 -8.99 6.16
C ALA A 81 0.85 -10.06 7.26
N ALA A 82 0.57 -11.31 6.88
CA ALA A 82 0.48 -12.43 7.83
C ALA A 82 1.85 -12.81 8.44
N ASN A 83 2.95 -12.57 7.72
CA ASN A 83 4.31 -12.96 8.11
C ASN A 83 5.11 -11.80 8.73
N GLY A 84 4.47 -10.65 9.00
CA GLY A 84 5.17 -9.48 9.55
C GLY A 84 6.16 -8.84 8.58
N GLY A 85 5.82 -8.83 7.28
CA GLY A 85 6.63 -8.24 6.21
C GLY A 85 7.33 -9.27 5.33
N ILE A 86 8.17 -8.77 4.41
CA ILE A 86 9.00 -9.60 3.54
C ILE A 86 10.17 -10.15 4.37
N GLN A 87 10.20 -11.47 4.54
CA GLN A 87 11.31 -12.18 5.16
C GLN A 87 12.37 -12.43 4.09
N ILE A 88 13.46 -11.66 4.11
CA ILE A 88 14.64 -11.93 3.29
C ILE A 88 15.55 -12.83 4.14
N ALA A 89 15.71 -14.09 3.69
CA ALA A 89 16.59 -15.07 4.33
C ALA A 89 18.04 -14.91 3.91
#